data_AF-A0A938P8A9-F1
#
_entry.id   AF-A0A938P8A9-F1
#
_cell.length_a   1.000
_cell.length_b   1.000
_cell.length_c   1.000
_cell.angle_alpha   90.00
_cell.angle_beta   90.00
_cell.angle_gamma   90.00
#
_symmetry.space_group_name_H-M   'P 1'
#
loop_
_entity.id
_entity.type
_entity.pdbx_description
1 polymer ?
#
loop_
_entity_poly.entity_id
_entity_poly.type
_entity_poly.pdbx_seq_one_letter_code
_entity_poly.pdbx_strand_id
1 'polypeptide(L)'
;MATRLPLMHKTPFVLDKRPLREATSPHAGLLATSRAFRSLGLPDWIDAHLGLRKRRRGYTEAQMCEALVLLQTVGGDCPEDVRLLNGDACLERGLGYRPPKATAVREFLELFHDRDLEELRPDRSVQKSFI
;
A
#
# COMPACT_ATOMS: atom_id res chain seq x y z
N MET A 1 -14.89 34.79 18.69
CA MET A 1 -13.77 35.12 17.77
C MET A 1 -12.67 34.08 17.97
N ALA A 2 -12.40 33.22 16.99
CA ALA A 2 -11.37 32.19 17.13
C ALA A 2 -9.98 32.83 17.13
N THR A 3 -9.18 32.56 18.16
CA THR A 3 -7.84 33.13 18.37
C THR A 3 -6.93 32.82 17.18
N ARG A 4 -6.47 33.84 16.45
CA ARG A 4 -5.52 33.70 15.33
C ARG A 4 -4.16 33.24 15.89
N LEU A 5 -3.68 32.09 15.46
CA LEU A 5 -2.32 31.65 15.78
C LEU A 5 -1.32 32.41 14.89
N PRO A 6 -0.14 32.83 15.40
CA PRO A 6 0.86 33.57 14.63
C PRO A 6 1.32 32.89 13.32
N LEU A 7 1.23 31.55 13.27
CA LEU A 7 1.55 30.72 12.09
C LEU A 7 0.55 30.89 10.93
N MET A 8 -0.64 31.46 11.17
CA MET A 8 -1.69 31.60 10.14
C MET A 8 -1.44 32.74 9.15
N HIS A 9 -0.39 33.56 9.29
CA HIS A 9 -0.11 34.63 8.33
C HIS A 9 0.41 34.14 6.98
N LYS A 10 0.86 32.87 6.88
CA LYS A 10 1.51 32.32 5.68
C LYS A 10 0.60 31.44 4.82
N THR A 11 -0.59 31.08 5.29
CA THR A 11 -1.49 30.20 4.54
C THR A 11 -2.89 30.81 4.47
N PRO A 12 -3.56 30.78 3.31
CA PRO A 12 -4.94 31.27 3.18
C PRO A 12 -5.97 30.35 3.86
N PHE A 13 -5.51 29.26 4.50
CA PHE A 13 -6.37 28.26 5.11
C PHE A 13 -6.66 28.59 6.58
N VAL A 14 -7.94 28.57 6.95
CA VAL A 14 -8.35 28.64 8.35
C VAL A 14 -8.21 27.24 8.95
N LEU A 15 -7.28 27.07 9.90
CA LEU A 15 -7.17 25.84 10.65
C LEU A 15 -8.31 25.74 11.66
N ASP A 16 -9.14 24.71 11.54
CA ASP A 16 -10.09 24.37 12.59
C ASP A 16 -9.32 23.88 13.82
N LYS A 17 -9.69 24.42 14.99
CA LYS A 17 -9.09 24.04 16.29
C LYS A 17 -9.73 22.79 16.86
N ARG A 18 -10.89 22.38 16.35
CA ARG A 18 -11.58 21.16 16.78
C ARG A 18 -10.93 19.97 16.07
N PRO A 19 -10.40 18.98 16.80
CA PRO A 19 -9.91 17.77 16.18
C PRO A 19 -11.04 17.09 15.40
N LEU A 20 -10.76 16.73 14.16
CA LEU A 20 -11.67 15.94 13.34
C LEU A 20 -11.78 14.55 13.98
N ARG A 21 -13.01 14.13 14.31
CA ARG A 21 -13.27 12.85 15.00
C ARG A 21 -13.49 11.68 14.06
N GLU A 22 -13.68 11.97 12.78
CA GLU A 22 -13.90 10.98 11.75
C GLU A 22 -12.59 10.23 11.45
N ALA A 23 -12.70 9.03 10.90
CA ALA A 23 -11.51 8.29 10.44
C ALA A 23 -10.96 9.00 9.21
N THR A 24 -9.98 9.88 9.43
CA THR A 24 -9.30 10.63 8.39
C THR A 24 -7.85 10.23 8.30
N SER A 25 -7.31 10.28 7.10
CA SER A 25 -5.94 9.89 6.81
C SER A 25 -5.34 10.82 5.75
N PRO A 26 -4.05 11.18 5.88
CA PRO A 26 -3.31 11.82 4.78
C PRO A 26 -3.23 10.91 3.54
N HIS A 27 -3.43 9.61 3.70
CA HIS A 27 -3.41 8.60 2.65
C HIS A 27 -4.81 8.23 2.14
N ALA A 28 -5.88 8.92 2.56
CA ALA A 28 -7.25 8.58 2.15
C ALA A 28 -7.45 8.56 0.62
N GLY A 29 -6.63 9.31 -0.13
CA GLY A 29 -6.60 9.27 -1.60
C GLY A 29 -6.31 7.89 -2.19
N LEU A 30 -5.62 7.01 -1.47
CA LEU A 30 -5.35 5.62 -1.88
C LEU A 30 -6.62 4.80 -2.07
N LEU A 31 -7.72 5.16 -1.42
CA LEU A 31 -9.01 4.47 -1.60
C LEU A 31 -9.56 4.66 -3.03
N ALA A 32 -9.19 5.74 -3.73
CA ALA A 32 -9.53 5.90 -5.14
C ALA A 32 -8.79 4.87 -6.02
N THR A 33 -7.51 4.61 -5.73
CA THR A 33 -6.70 3.59 -6.40
C THR A 33 -7.25 2.19 -6.12
N SER A 34 -7.58 1.87 -4.86
CA SER A 34 -8.23 0.60 -4.50
C SER A 34 -9.55 0.42 -5.25
N ARG A 35 -10.38 1.47 -5.32
CA ARG A 35 -11.63 1.44 -6.09
C ARG A 35 -11.37 1.15 -7.57
N ALA A 36 -10.39 1.81 -8.19
CA ALA A 36 -10.02 1.55 -9.58
C ALA A 36 -9.55 0.11 -9.78
N PHE A 37 -8.62 -0.36 -8.95
CA PHE A 37 -8.11 -1.73 -8.95
C PHE A 37 -9.24 -2.76 -8.90
N ARG A 38 -10.19 -2.60 -7.98
CA ARG A 38 -11.35 -3.49 -7.83
C ARG A 38 -12.33 -3.37 -8.98
N SER A 39 -12.59 -2.17 -9.50
CA SER A 39 -13.51 -1.95 -10.62
C SER A 39 -13.07 -2.61 -11.92
N LEU A 40 -11.77 -2.86 -12.07
CA LEU A 40 -11.18 -3.58 -13.19
C LEU A 40 -11.31 -5.12 -13.06
N GLY A 41 -11.88 -5.62 -11.95
CA GLY A 41 -12.01 -7.06 -11.70
C GLY A 41 -10.69 -7.75 -11.33
N LEU A 42 -9.63 -6.98 -11.03
CA LEU A 42 -8.31 -7.53 -10.71
C LEU A 42 -8.31 -8.50 -9.52
N PRO A 43 -9.07 -8.29 -8.43
CA PRO A 43 -9.09 -9.25 -7.34
C PRO A 43 -9.46 -10.68 -7.78
N ASP A 44 -10.54 -10.81 -8.54
CA ASP A 44 -11.03 -12.11 -9.01
C ASP A 44 -10.04 -12.77 -9.96
N TRP A 45 -9.44 -11.99 -10.86
CA TRP A 45 -8.39 -12.47 -11.77
C TRP A 45 -7.14 -12.96 -11.01
N ILE A 46 -6.69 -12.22 -10.01
CA ILE A 46 -5.50 -12.59 -9.24
C ILE A 46 -5.77 -13.87 -8.44
N ASP A 47 -6.88 -13.94 -7.72
CA ASP A 47 -7.22 -15.11 -6.91
C ASP A 47 -7.48 -16.35 -7.78
N ALA A 48 -7.93 -16.20 -9.04
CA ALA A 48 -8.12 -17.30 -9.98
C ALA A 48 -6.81 -17.84 -10.59
N HIS A 49 -5.79 -16.99 -10.78
CA HIS A 49 -4.62 -17.34 -11.59
C HIS A 49 -3.30 -17.46 -10.82
N LEU A 50 -3.14 -16.75 -9.70
CA LEU A 50 -1.83 -16.65 -9.05
C LEU A 50 -1.50 -17.91 -8.22
N GLY A 51 -2.42 -18.37 -7.37
CA GLY A 51 -2.35 -19.66 -6.67
C GLY A 51 -1.08 -19.95 -5.85
N LEU A 52 -0.33 -18.93 -5.43
CA LEU A 52 1.00 -19.09 -4.83
C LEU A 52 0.93 -19.66 -3.41
N ARG A 53 -0.08 -19.28 -2.61
CA ARG A 53 -0.13 -19.65 -1.20
C ARG A 53 -0.85 -20.99 -1.01
N LYS A 54 -0.12 -21.97 -0.49
CA LYS A 54 -0.65 -23.31 -0.16
C LYS A 54 -1.68 -23.32 0.99
N ARG A 55 -1.74 -22.26 1.81
CA ARG A 55 -2.65 -22.15 2.97
C ARG A 55 -3.56 -20.92 2.80
N ARG A 56 -4.87 -21.13 2.87
CA ARG A 56 -5.91 -20.07 2.77
C ARG A 56 -6.16 -19.27 4.06
N ARG A 57 -5.14 -19.07 4.90
CA ARG A 57 -5.27 -18.30 6.17
C ARG A 57 -4.59 -16.94 6.04
N GLY A 58 -5.28 -15.88 6.46
CA GLY A 58 -4.78 -14.51 6.40
C GLY A 58 -5.20 -13.80 5.11
N TYR A 59 -4.32 -12.97 4.56
CA TYR A 59 -4.60 -12.22 3.33
C TYR A 59 -4.80 -13.13 2.13
N THR A 60 -5.67 -12.75 1.19
CA THR A 60 -5.69 -13.37 -0.15
C THR A 60 -4.54 -12.83 -1.01
N GLU A 61 -4.21 -13.51 -2.10
CA GLU A 61 -3.28 -13.02 -3.12
C GLU A 61 -3.73 -11.65 -3.64
N ALA A 62 -5.02 -11.48 -3.94
CA ALA A 62 -5.58 -10.19 -4.33
C ALA A 62 -5.36 -9.08 -3.30
N GLN A 63 -5.55 -9.35 -2.00
CA GLN A 63 -5.32 -8.36 -0.94
C GLN A 63 -3.84 -7.98 -0.81
N MET A 64 -2.92 -8.91 -1.04
CA MET A 64 -1.48 -8.64 -1.05
C MET A 64 -1.08 -7.80 -2.27
N CYS A 65 -1.57 -8.16 -3.46
CA CYS A 65 -1.35 -7.39 -4.67
C CYS A 65 -1.96 -5.99 -4.58
N GLU A 66 -3.18 -5.85 -4.05
CA GLU A 66 -3.82 -4.55 -3.81
C GLU A 66 -2.96 -3.71 -2.87
N ALA A 67 -2.49 -4.26 -1.75
CA ALA A 67 -1.62 -3.55 -0.82
C ALA A 67 -0.30 -3.08 -1.46
N LEU A 68 0.30 -3.89 -2.33
CA LEU A 68 1.52 -3.53 -3.07
C LEU A 68 1.28 -2.40 -4.08
N VAL A 69 0.14 -2.41 -4.79
CA VAL A 69 -0.25 -1.31 -5.69
C VAL A 69 -0.46 -0.01 -4.92
N LEU A 70 -1.12 -0.08 -3.75
CA LEU A 70 -1.31 1.09 -2.89
C LEU A 70 0.03 1.61 -2.34
N LEU A 71 0.95 0.71 -1.98
CA LEU A 71 2.29 1.07 -1.54
C LEU A 71 3.05 1.84 -2.62
N GLN A 72 3.05 1.35 -3.86
CA GLN A 72 3.66 2.08 -4.98
C GLN A 72 2.96 3.41 -5.25
N THR A 73 1.64 3.47 -5.10
CA THR A 73 0.88 4.70 -5.32
C THR A 73 1.22 5.79 -4.32
N VAL A 74 1.52 5.41 -3.07
CA VAL A 74 1.99 6.37 -2.04
C VAL A 74 3.47 6.71 -2.19
N GLY A 75 4.17 6.10 -3.16
CA GLY A 75 5.59 6.30 -3.42
C GLY A 75 6.51 5.43 -2.57
N GLY A 76 6.01 4.36 -1.95
CA GLY A 76 6.84 3.40 -1.24
C GLY A 76 7.63 2.52 -2.22
N ASP A 77 8.89 2.26 -1.89
CA ASP A 77 9.84 1.54 -2.75
C ASP A 77 10.32 0.20 -2.15
N CYS A 78 10.07 -0.03 -0.87
CA CYS A 78 10.46 -1.23 -0.14
C CYS A 78 9.32 -1.82 0.71
N PRO A 79 9.35 -3.13 1.03
CA PRO A 79 8.31 -3.77 1.86
C PRO A 79 8.07 -3.10 3.21
N GLU A 80 9.11 -2.51 3.79
CA GLU A 80 9.08 -1.79 5.07
C GLU A 80 8.17 -0.57 5.02
N ASP A 81 8.00 0.05 3.85
CA ASP A 81 7.17 1.25 3.67
C ASP A 81 5.67 0.96 3.78
N VAL A 82 5.25 -0.31 3.79
CA VAL A 82 3.86 -0.66 4.13
C VAL A 82 3.46 -0.18 5.53
N ARG A 83 4.43 0.17 6.39
CA ARG A 83 4.20 0.86 7.67
C ARG A 83 3.45 2.21 7.51
N LEU A 84 3.53 2.85 6.34
CA LEU A 84 2.77 4.06 6.02
C LEU A 84 1.27 3.80 5.93
N LEU A 85 0.88 2.57 5.59
CA LEU A 85 -0.51 2.13 5.46
C LEU A 85 -1.01 1.40 6.72
N ASN A 86 -0.11 0.72 7.42
CA ASN A 86 -0.43 -0.10 8.58
C ASN A 86 -0.91 0.73 9.77
N GLY A 87 -2.01 0.32 10.41
CA GLY A 87 -2.57 1.01 11.58
C GLY A 87 -3.40 2.26 11.24
N ASP A 88 -3.58 2.55 9.96
CA ASP A 88 -4.45 3.64 9.50
C ASP A 88 -5.93 3.20 9.50
N ALA A 89 -6.67 3.63 10.52
CA ALA A 89 -8.08 3.26 10.68
C ALA A 89 -8.97 3.72 9.52
N CYS A 90 -8.60 4.76 8.77
CA CYS A 90 -9.34 5.19 7.57
C CYS A 90 -9.16 4.15 6.46
N LEU A 91 -7.92 3.73 6.21
CA LEU A 91 -7.62 2.72 5.20
C LEU A 91 -8.19 1.35 5.57
N GLU A 92 -8.07 0.91 6.82
CA GLU A 92 -8.62 -0.39 7.25
C GLU A 92 -10.14 -0.47 6.98
N ARG A 93 -10.86 0.62 7.29
CA ARG A 93 -12.30 0.71 7.02
C ARG A 93 -12.62 0.77 5.53
N GLY A 94 -11.87 1.55 4.77
CA GLY A 94 -12.12 1.73 3.33
C GLY A 94 -11.80 0.48 2.50
N LEU A 95 -10.75 -0.25 2.88
CA LEU A 95 -10.33 -1.48 2.20
C LEU A 95 -11.16 -2.70 2.63
N GLY A 96 -11.70 -2.69 3.85
CA GLY A 96 -12.39 -3.84 4.45
C GLY A 96 -11.44 -4.90 5.01
N TYR A 97 -10.13 -4.61 5.05
CA TYR A 97 -9.11 -5.44 5.69
C TYR A 97 -7.97 -4.54 6.19
N ARG A 98 -7.19 -5.06 7.13
CA ARG A 98 -5.99 -4.36 7.63
C ARG A 98 -4.86 -4.48 6.62
N PRO A 99 -4.19 -3.38 6.20
CA PRO A 99 -2.99 -3.49 5.38
C PRO A 99 -1.93 -4.43 6.00
N PRO A 100 -1.24 -5.23 5.19
CA PRO A 100 -0.28 -6.21 5.70
C PRO A 100 0.89 -5.54 6.44
N LYS A 101 1.58 -6.33 7.26
CA LYS A 101 2.85 -5.93 7.86
C LYS A 101 3.99 -6.21 6.89
N ALA A 102 5.12 -5.51 7.04
CA ALA A 102 6.30 -5.67 6.20
C ALA A 102 6.76 -7.14 6.07
N THR A 103 6.72 -7.90 7.16
CA THR A 103 7.08 -9.33 7.13
C THR A 103 6.19 -10.14 6.20
N ALA A 104 4.88 -9.93 6.25
CA ALA A 104 3.93 -10.62 5.37
C ALA A 104 4.14 -10.22 3.90
N VAL A 105 4.40 -8.94 3.63
CA VAL A 105 4.69 -8.46 2.27
C VAL A 105 5.95 -9.13 1.73
N ARG A 106 7.02 -9.16 2.53
CA ARG A 106 8.28 -9.79 2.16
C ARG A 106 8.11 -11.28 1.88
N GLU A 107 7.48 -12.02 2.79
CA GLU A 107 7.19 -13.45 2.62
C GLU A 107 6.40 -13.71 1.34
N PHE A 108 5.45 -12.83 0.99
CA PHE A 108 4.67 -12.96 -0.24
C PHE A 108 5.52 -12.70 -1.49
N LEU A 109 6.35 -11.65 -1.51
CA LEU A 109 7.24 -11.36 -2.64
C LEU A 109 8.28 -12.47 -2.86
N GLU A 110 8.77 -13.08 -1.78
CA GLU A 110 9.69 -14.22 -1.85
C GLU A 110 9.06 -15.45 -2.56
N LEU A 111 7.73 -15.58 -2.61
CA LEU A 111 7.07 -16.67 -3.34
C LEU A 111 7.21 -16.57 -4.87
N PHE A 112 7.55 -15.39 -5.40
CA PHE A 112 7.79 -15.18 -6.82
C PHE A 112 9.24 -15.45 -7.22
N HIS A 113 10.11 -15.70 -6.25
CA HIS A 113 11.51 -15.97 -6.52
C HIS A 113 11.68 -17.38 -7.08
N ASP A 114 12.32 -17.46 -8.24
CA ASP A 114 12.76 -18.70 -8.88
C ASP A 114 14.29 -18.69 -8.91
N ARG A 115 14.91 -19.69 -8.27
CA ARG A 115 16.36 -19.82 -8.18
C ARG A 115 17.00 -20.09 -9.53
N ASP A 116 16.33 -20.83 -10.39
CA ASP A 116 16.87 -21.18 -11.70
C ASP A 116 16.91 -19.94 -12.60
N LEU A 117 15.95 -19.02 -12.43
CA LEU A 117 15.97 -17.71 -13.11
C LEU A 117 17.01 -16.76 -12.52
N GLU A 118 17.40 -16.91 -11.26
CA GLU A 118 18.46 -16.11 -10.65
C GLU A 118 19.83 -16.37 -11.30
N GLU A 119 20.09 -17.61 -11.74
CA GLU A 119 21.32 -17.97 -12.46
C GLU A 119 21.44 -17.26 -13.81
N LEU A 120 20.31 -16.86 -14.40
CA LEU A 120 20.27 -16.09 -15.66
C LEU A 120 20.54 -14.59 -15.44
N ARG A 121 20.70 -14.13 -14.20
CA ARG A 121 20.96 -12.74 -13.90
C ARG A 121 22.34 -12.34 -14.44
N PRO A 122 22.43 -11.31 -15.30
CA PRO A 122 23.71 -10.85 -15.84
C PRO A 122 24.66 -10.42 -14.72
N ASP A 123 25.96 -10.42 -15.00
CA ASP A 123 26.96 -9.92 -14.07
C ASP A 123 26.62 -8.49 -13.60
N ARG A 124 26.94 -8.16 -12.34
CA ARG A 124 26.49 -6.92 -11.70
C ARG A 124 26.92 -5.67 -12.45
N SER A 125 28.04 -5.76 -13.18
CA SER A 125 28.57 -4.71 -14.05
C SER A 125 27.67 -4.39 -15.26
N VAL A 126 26.81 -5.33 -15.67
CA VAL A 126 25.93 -5.22 -16.85
C VAL A 126 24.47 -4.99 -16.45
N GLN A 127 24.12 -5.24 -15.18
CA GLN A 127 22.77 -5.00 -14.67
C GLN A 127 22.44 -3.52 -14.73
N LYS A 128 21.39 -3.17 -15.49
CA LYS A 128 20.83 -1.82 -15.47
C LYS A 128 20.03 -1.67 -14.18
N SER A 129 20.44 -0.75 -13.31
CA SER A 129 19.58 -0.29 -12.23
C SER A 129 18.37 0.41 -12.86
N PHE A 130 17.16 -0.06 -12.55
CA PHE A 130 15.96 0.73 -12.84
C PHE A 130 16.03 1.96 -11.92
N ILE A 131 16.25 3.11 -12.55
CA ILE A 131 16.21 4.45 -11.93
C ILE A 131 14.80 4.99 -12.04
#